data_AF-A0A530YXJ6-F1
#
_entry.id   AF-A0A530YXJ6-F1
#
_cell.length_a   1.000
_cell.length_b   1.000
_cell.length_c   1.000
_cell.angle_alpha   90.00
_cell.angle_beta   90.00
_cell.angle_gamma   90.00
#
_symmetry.space_group_name_H-M   'P 1'
#
loop_
_entity.id
_entity.type
_entity.pdbx_description
1 polymer ?
#
loop_
_entity_poly.entity_id
_entity_poly.type
_entity_poly.pdbx_seq_one_letter_code
_entity_poly.pdbx_strand_id
1 'polypeptide(L)'
;MSRDKRTLEFYVLAAFFALFVLFLYGPLSAILILSFQGENGGLTFPLNGVSLHWFANLFERQAVGDFGGSFKRSFVLGLMVMIVTVGVSLLAGLAFRQKFRGATALFYLAVASLVVPSI
;
A
#
# COMPACT_ATOMS: atom_id res chain seq x y z
N MET A 1 -38.41 -1.64 11.33
CA MET A 1 -36.98 -1.92 11.06
C MET A 1 -36.68 -3.33 11.55
N SER A 2 -37.00 -4.34 10.73
CA SER A 2 -36.81 -5.76 11.09
C SER A 2 -35.31 -6.05 11.15
N ARG A 3 -34.82 -6.49 12.30
CA ARG A 3 -33.43 -6.89 12.50
C ARG A 3 -33.36 -8.36 12.07
N ASP A 4 -33.01 -8.60 10.81
CA ASP A 4 -32.80 -9.95 10.30
C ASP A 4 -31.82 -10.68 11.22
N LYS A 5 -32.28 -11.81 11.76
CA LYS A 5 -31.47 -12.64 12.65
C LYS A 5 -30.31 -13.19 11.82
N ARG A 6 -29.08 -12.86 12.19
CA ARG A 6 -27.87 -13.35 11.53
C ARG A 6 -27.87 -14.88 11.57
N THR A 7 -28.01 -15.51 10.41
CA THR A 7 -28.00 -16.97 10.23
C THR A 7 -26.63 -17.55 10.61
N LEU A 8 -26.55 -18.83 11.00
CA LEU A 8 -25.28 -19.50 11.31
C LEU A 8 -24.26 -19.41 10.17
N GLU A 9 -24.71 -19.45 8.91
CA GLU A 9 -23.88 -19.24 7.72
C GLU A 9 -23.14 -17.90 7.74
N PHE A 10 -23.79 -16.84 8.22
CA PHE A 10 -23.15 -15.53 8.35
C PHE A 10 -21.97 -15.58 9.33
N TYR A 11 -22.11 -16.28 10.46
CA TYR A 11 -21.03 -16.40 11.45
C TYR A 11 -19.87 -17.24 10.95
N VAL A 12 -20.15 -18.32 10.22
CA VAL A 12 -19.13 -19.16 9.58
C VAL A 12 -18.36 -18.35 8.54
N LEU A 13 -19.07 -17.64 7.66
CA LEU A 13 -18.45 -16.83 6.61
C LEU A 13 -17.67 -15.64 7.21
N ALA A 14 -18.20 -15.02 8.27
CA ALA A 14 -17.51 -13.95 8.99
C ALA A 14 -16.23 -14.45 9.68
N ALA A 15 -16.27 -15.64 10.30
CA ALA A 15 -15.09 -16.25 10.93
C ALA A 15 -14.01 -16.59 9.88
N PHE A 16 -14.42 -17.20 8.75
CA PHE A 16 -13.52 -17.47 7.64
C PHE A 16 -12.89 -16.19 7.09
N PHE A 17 -13.69 -15.15 6.84
CA PHE A 17 -13.21 -13.87 6.35
C PHE A 17 -12.27 -13.20 7.37
N ALA A 18 -12.59 -13.25 8.66
CA ALA A 18 -11.72 -12.72 9.71
C ALA A 18 -10.38 -13.46 9.76
N LEU A 19 -10.38 -14.78 9.62
CA LEU A 19 -9.15 -15.59 9.55
C LEU A 19 -8.33 -15.26 8.29
N PHE A 20 -9.00 -15.08 7.15
CA PHE A 20 -8.36 -14.66 5.91
C PHE A 20 -7.70 -13.27 6.03
N VAL A 21 -8.41 -12.29 6.59
CA VAL A 21 -7.87 -10.95 6.86
C VAL A 21 -6.70 -11.04 7.84
N LEU A 22 -6.84 -11.80 8.93
CA LEU A 22 -5.76 -11.99 9.90
C LEU A 22 -4.52 -12.62 9.25
N PHE A 23 -4.70 -13.59 8.36
CA PHE A 23 -3.59 -14.22 7.63
C PHE A 23 -2.93 -13.24 6.65
N LEU A 24 -3.73 -12.52 5.86
CA LEU A 24 -3.27 -11.53 4.88
C LEU A 24 -2.48 -10.40 5.56
N TYR A 25 -2.98 -9.89 6.69
CA TYR A 25 -2.35 -8.81 7.44
C TYR A 25 -1.41 -9.30 8.55
N GLY A 26 -1.27 -10.61 8.76
CA GLY A 26 -0.47 -11.19 9.85
C GLY A 26 0.98 -10.67 9.87
N PRO A 27 1.71 -10.67 8.75
CA PRO A 27 3.06 -10.09 8.68
C PRO A 27 3.07 -8.58 9.00
N LEU A 28 2.06 -7.84 8.55
CA LEU A 28 1.94 -6.40 8.87
C LEU A 28 1.64 -6.18 10.35
N SER A 29 0.76 -6.98 10.96
CA SER A 29 0.49 -6.95 12.39
C SER A 29 1.75 -7.27 13.20
N ALA A 30 2.56 -8.23 12.75
CA ALA A 30 3.85 -8.52 13.37
C ALA A 30 4.80 -7.30 13.31
N ILE A 31 4.98 -6.69 12.15
CA ILE A 31 5.81 -5.47 11.99
C ILE A 31 5.31 -4.34 12.89
N LEU A 32 4.00 -4.12 12.95
CA LEU A 32 3.39 -3.11 13.81
C LEU A 32 3.68 -3.39 15.29
N ILE A 33 3.50 -4.62 15.75
CA ILE A 33 3.78 -4.99 17.14
C ILE A 33 5.27 -4.81 17.45
N LEU A 34 6.16 -5.30 16.59
CA LEU A 34 7.61 -5.19 16.75
C LEU A 34 8.09 -3.72 16.73
N SER A 35 7.37 -2.81 16.06
CA SER A 35 7.71 -1.37 16.06
C SER A 35 7.62 -0.71 17.44
N PHE A 36 6.87 -1.30 18.37
CA PHE A 36 6.76 -0.86 19.77
C PHE A 36 7.84 -1.47 20.68
N GLN A 37 8.90 -2.08 20.15
CA GLN A 37 9.95 -2.65 21.01
C GLN A 37 10.88 -1.59 21.61
N GLY A 38 11.53 -1.93 22.74
CA GLY A 38 12.59 -1.13 23.35
C GLY A 38 13.90 -1.12 22.55
N GLU A 39 14.88 -0.35 23.04
CA GLU A 39 16.24 -0.23 22.44
C GLU A 39 16.99 -1.58 22.39
N ASN A 40 16.66 -2.50 23.30
CA ASN A 40 17.17 -3.88 23.34
C ASN A 40 16.27 -4.90 22.59
N GLY A 41 15.33 -4.41 21.78
CA GLY A 41 14.40 -5.21 20.96
C GLY A 41 15.08 -5.80 19.72
N GLY A 42 14.88 -7.10 19.47
CA GLY A 42 15.39 -7.77 18.27
C GLY A 42 14.36 -7.81 17.13
N LEU A 43 14.81 -8.15 15.91
CA LEU A 43 13.94 -8.31 14.73
C LEU A 43 12.99 -9.53 14.79
N THR A 44 12.88 -10.20 15.95
CA THR A 44 12.14 -11.45 16.14
C THR A 44 11.39 -11.43 17.47
N PHE A 45 10.31 -12.19 17.56
CA PHE A 45 9.60 -12.43 18.82
C PHE A 45 10.44 -13.34 19.74
N PRO A 46 10.39 -13.21 21.08
CA PRO A 46 9.50 -12.38 21.91
C PRO A 46 9.92 -10.90 22.01
N LEU A 47 8.95 -10.00 22.26
CA LEU A 47 9.23 -8.56 22.42
C LEU A 47 10.04 -8.30 23.70
N ASN A 48 11.20 -7.67 23.54
CA ASN A 48 12.00 -7.19 24.68
C ASN A 48 11.54 -5.78 25.09
N GLY A 49 10.49 -5.74 25.92
CA GLY A 49 9.90 -4.49 26.44
C GLY A 49 9.06 -3.73 25.41
N VAL A 50 8.14 -2.91 25.91
CA VAL A 50 7.31 -2.01 25.10
C VAL A 50 7.83 -0.58 25.25
N SER A 51 8.13 0.09 24.15
CA SER A 51 8.67 1.44 24.12
C SER A 51 8.20 2.20 22.88
N LEU A 52 8.17 3.54 23.00
CA LEU A 52 7.99 4.46 21.88
C LEU A 52 9.33 5.01 21.36
N HIS A 53 10.45 4.43 21.80
CA HIS A 53 11.80 4.87 21.46
C HIS A 53 12.02 4.98 19.93
N TRP A 54 11.62 3.96 19.16
CA TRP A 54 11.75 3.99 17.69
C TRP A 54 10.83 5.02 17.02
N PHE A 55 9.66 5.29 17.61
CA PHE A 55 8.78 6.37 17.15
C PHE A 55 9.36 7.75 17.46
N ALA A 56 9.99 7.94 18.63
CA ALA A 56 10.68 9.17 18.98
C ALA A 56 11.91 9.41 18.09
N ASN A 57 12.69 8.36 17.82
CA ASN A 57 13.84 8.38 16.91
C ASN A 57 13.46 8.79 15.47
N LEU A 58 12.20 8.61 15.06
CA LEU A 58 11.70 9.04 13.75
C LEU A 58 11.66 10.58 13.62
N PHE A 59 11.48 11.29 14.74
CA PHE A 59 11.41 12.75 14.79
C PHE A 59 12.72 13.39 15.26
N GLU A 60 13.63 12.62 15.86
CA GLU A 60 14.98 13.08 16.19
C GLU A 60 15.90 13.10 14.96
N ARG A 61 16.81 14.08 14.90
CA ARG A 61 17.81 14.18 13.82
C ARG A 61 18.84 13.07 13.97
N GLN A 62 18.57 11.89 13.42
CA GLN A 62 19.55 10.81 13.38
C GLN A 62 20.71 11.16 12.44
N ALA A 63 21.94 10.89 12.89
CA ALA A 63 23.20 11.18 12.18
C ALA A 63 23.41 10.38 10.87
N VAL A 64 22.48 9.50 10.47
CA VAL A 64 22.63 8.56 9.34
C VAL A 64 21.59 8.77 8.22
N GLY A 65 20.62 9.68 8.36
CA GLY A 65 19.70 10.01 7.26
C GLY A 65 18.46 10.80 7.67
N ASP A 66 18.07 11.74 6.82
CA ASP A 66 16.85 12.54 6.99
C ASP A 66 15.61 11.71 6.59
N PHE A 67 15.03 10.96 7.54
CA PHE A 67 13.80 10.18 7.34
C PHE A 67 12.62 11.09 6.95
N GLY A 68 12.49 12.24 7.61
CA GLY A 68 11.45 13.22 7.31
C GLY A 68 11.58 13.80 5.90
N GLY A 69 12.80 14.14 5.48
CA GLY A 69 13.10 14.62 4.13
C GLY A 69 12.90 13.54 3.07
N SER A 70 13.31 12.30 3.33
CA SER A 70 13.12 11.17 2.43
C SER A 70 11.64 10.85 2.25
N PHE A 71 10.86 10.84 3.35
CA PHE A 71 9.41 10.69 3.31
C PHE A 71 8.75 11.81 2.50
N LYS A 72 9.10 13.07 2.77
CA LYS A 72 8.55 14.22 2.03
C LYS A 72 8.86 14.14 0.54
N ARG A 73 10.08 13.78 0.17
CA ARG A 73 10.49 13.62 -1.24
C ARG A 73 9.68 12.52 -1.91
N SER A 74 9.56 11.34 -1.31
CA SER A 74 8.77 10.24 -1.87
C SER A 74 7.28 10.58 -1.93
N PHE A 75 6.75 11.29 -0.94
CA PHE A 75 5.36 11.73 -0.92
C PHE A 75 5.07 12.73 -2.05
N VAL A 76 5.90 13.77 -2.21
CA VAL A 76 5.75 14.76 -3.27
C VAL A 76 5.95 14.12 -4.64
N LEU A 77 6.96 13.26 -4.80
CA LEU A 77 7.19 12.51 -6.03
C LEU A 77 6.00 11.63 -6.40
N GLY A 78 5.49 10.85 -5.44
CA GLY A 78 4.32 10.00 -5.64
C GLY A 78 3.08 10.80 -6.04
N LEU A 79 2.85 11.95 -5.39
CA LEU A 79 1.74 12.84 -5.71
C LEU A 79 1.86 13.42 -7.12
N MET A 80 3.04 13.89 -7.51
CA MET A 80 3.29 14.41 -8.86
C MET A 80 3.06 13.33 -9.92
N VAL A 81 3.61 12.13 -9.72
CA VAL A 81 3.42 11.00 -10.63
C VAL A 81 1.95 10.63 -10.72
N MET A 82 1.24 10.51 -9.60
CA MET A 82 -0.18 10.20 -9.57
C MET A 82 -1.01 11.21 -10.39
N ILE A 83 -0.80 12.52 -10.18
CA ILE A 83 -1.54 13.56 -10.91
C ILE A 83 -1.28 13.46 -12.42
N VAL A 84 -0.02 13.32 -12.82
CA VAL A 84 0.36 13.21 -14.23
C VAL A 84 -0.23 11.95 -14.86
N THR A 85 -0.08 10.79 -14.21
CA THR A 85 -0.59 9.51 -14.72
C THR A 85 -2.11 9.54 -14.83
N VAL A 86 -2.83 9.97 -13.79
CA VAL A 86 -4.30 10.06 -13.84
C VAL A 86 -4.76 11.03 -14.91
N GLY A 87 -4.14 12.21 -15.02
CA GLY A 87 -4.48 13.20 -16.03
C GLY A 87 -4.26 12.69 -17.45
N VAL A 88 -3.08 12.12 -17.73
CA VAL A 88 -2.75 11.56 -19.05
C VAL A 88 -3.64 10.37 -19.38
N SER A 89 -3.83 9.42 -18.45
CA SER A 89 -4.68 8.24 -18.66
C SER A 89 -6.14 8.61 -18.88
N LEU A 90 -6.67 9.62 -18.17
CA LEU A 90 -8.03 10.11 -18.36
C LEU A 90 -8.21 10.74 -19.75
N LEU A 91 -7.30 11.64 -20.14
CA LEU A 91 -7.33 12.27 -21.46
C LEU A 91 -7.17 11.25 -22.59
N ALA A 92 -6.25 10.30 -22.43
CA ALA A 92 -6.08 9.20 -23.38
C ALA A 92 -7.36 8.35 -23.49
N GLY A 93 -7.97 7.98 -22.36
CA GLY A 93 -9.23 7.23 -22.34
C GLY A 93 -10.38 7.98 -23.04
N LEU A 94 -10.45 9.31 -22.88
CA LEU A 94 -11.42 10.14 -23.61
C LEU A 94 -11.11 10.20 -25.11
N ALA A 95 -9.84 10.29 -25.51
CA ALA A 95 -9.43 10.29 -26.91
C ALA A 95 -9.77 8.96 -27.61
N PHE A 96 -9.58 7.82 -26.94
CA PHE A 96 -9.94 6.50 -27.47
C PHE A 96 -11.45 6.26 -27.62
N ARG A 97 -12.32 7.12 -27.05
CA ARG A 97 -13.75 7.07 -27.34
C ARG A 97 -14.07 7.49 -28.78
N GLN A 98 -13.23 8.30 -29.41
CA GLN A 98 -13.39 8.67 -30.81
C GLN A 98 -12.54 7.78 -31.69
N LYS A 99 -13.10 7.30 -32.81
CA LYS A 99 -12.34 6.49 -33.78
C LYS A 99 -11.34 7.39 -34.50
N PHE A 100 -10.07 7.34 -34.10
CA PHE A 100 -8.98 8.07 -34.77
C PHE A 100 -8.05 7.13 -35.54
N ARG A 101 -7.41 7.65 -36.59
CA ARG A 101 -6.47 6.89 -37.43
C ARG A 101 -5.24 6.51 -36.60
N GLY A 102 -4.93 5.21 -36.49
CA GLY A 102 -3.79 4.70 -35.73
C GLY A 102 -4.10 4.26 -34.28
N ALA A 103 -5.36 4.33 -33.84
CA ALA A 103 -5.75 3.92 -32.48
C ALA A 103 -5.34 2.48 -32.13
N THR A 104 -5.51 1.54 -33.06
CA THR A 104 -5.14 0.13 -32.85
C THR A 104 -3.63 -0.05 -32.65
N ALA A 105 -2.80 0.66 -33.42
CA ALA A 105 -1.34 0.58 -33.28
C ALA A 105 -0.87 1.17 -31.95
N LEU A 106 -1.42 2.33 -31.56
CA LEU A 106 -1.12 2.95 -30.26
C LEU A 106 -1.58 2.08 -29.08
N PHE A 107 -2.75 1.44 -29.19
CA PHE A 107 -3.24 0.52 -28.17
C PHE A 107 -2.31 -0.69 -27.98
N TYR A 108 -1.91 -1.35 -29.07
CA TYR A 108 -0.98 -2.48 -28.98
C TYR A 108 0.40 -2.08 -28.47
N LEU A 109 0.90 -0.88 -28.83
CA LEU A 109 2.16 -0.37 -28.31
C LEU A 109 2.09 -0.14 -26.79
N ALA A 110 1.00 0.42 -26.28
CA ALA A 110 0.79 0.60 -24.85
C ALA A 110 0.73 -0.75 -24.11
N VAL A 111 -0.02 -1.73 -24.63
CA VAL A 111 -0.09 -3.08 -24.06
C VAL A 111 1.28 -3.76 -24.09
N ALA A 112 2.00 -3.67 -25.21
CA ALA A 112 3.34 -4.22 -25.33
C ALA A 112 4.29 -3.60 -24.28
N SER A 113 4.24 -2.28 -24.08
CA SER A 113 5.07 -1.61 -23.07
C SER A 113 4.76 -2.04 -21.63
N LEU A 114 3.52 -2.47 -21.35
CA LEU A 114 3.13 -2.96 -20.03
C LEU A 114 3.55 -4.42 -19.79
N VAL A 115 3.54 -5.24 -20.85
CA VAL A 115 3.83 -6.68 -20.77
C VAL A 115 5.33 -6.95 -20.85
N VAL A 116 6.09 -6.14 -21.59
CA VAL A 116 7.54 -6.30 -21.68
C VAL A 116 8.15 -6.06 -20.30
N PRO A 117 8.90 -7.05 -19.75
CA PRO A 117 9.49 -6.91 -18.44
C PRO A 117 10.48 -5.73 -18.43
N SER A 118 10.30 -4.83 -17.47
CA SER A 118 11.29 -3.79 -17.17
C SER A 118 12.43 -4.44 -16.39
N ILE A 119 13.40 -4.98 -17.10
CA ILE A 119 14.67 -5.53 -16.57
C ILE A 119 15.84 -4.61 -16.91
#